data_AF-A0A833VCX8-F1
#
_entry.id   AF-A0A833VCX8-F1
#
_cell.length_a   1.000
_cell.length_b   1.000
_cell.length_c   1.000
_cell.angle_alpha   90.00
_cell.angle_beta   90.00
_cell.angle_gamma   90.00
#
_symmetry.space_group_name_H-M   'P 1'
#
loop_
_entity.id
_entity.type
_entity.pdbx_description
1 polymer ?
#
loop_
_entity_poly.entity_id
_entity_poly.type
_entity_poly.pdbx_seq_one_letter_code
_entity_poly.pdbx_strand_id
1 'polypeptide(L)'
;MVHEITPDQVYSMWLSVRAKAIAPTLQVVVWMCMVMSVMLVVEATYMALVSLGVKIIGWRPDKQYKWEAIREDEEKGSSAYPMVLVQIPMYNEIEVYKLSIGAACGLTWPSDRIIIQVLDDSTDPLIKRYIRNELSFALVGDVKTSPLASDTNWKCAGL
;
A
#
# COMPACT_ATOMS: atom_id res chain seq x y z
N MET A 1 -2.74 -61.50 32.52
CA MET A 1 -3.35 -60.59 33.50
C MET A 1 -3.62 -59.29 32.77
N VAL A 2 -4.79 -59.18 32.14
CA VAL A 2 -5.20 -57.96 31.43
C VAL A 2 -5.68 -56.99 32.50
N HIS A 3 -4.97 -55.88 32.71
CA HIS A 3 -5.41 -54.83 33.62
C HIS A 3 -6.68 -54.19 33.04
N GLU A 4 -7.85 -54.52 33.57
CA GLU A 4 -9.08 -53.77 33.28
C GLU A 4 -8.98 -52.41 33.95
N ILE A 5 -8.72 -51.37 33.15
CA ILE A 5 -8.73 -49.99 33.62
C ILE A 5 -10.20 -49.62 33.85
N THR A 6 -10.59 -49.38 35.11
CA THR A 6 -11.97 -48.98 35.42
C THR A 6 -12.23 -47.55 34.91
N PRO A 7 -13.45 -47.26 34.42
CA PRO A 7 -13.80 -45.93 33.88
C PRO A 7 -13.60 -44.81 34.92
N ASP A 8 -13.69 -45.12 36.20
CA ASP A 8 -13.51 -44.19 37.32
C ASP A 8 -12.05 -43.75 37.50
N GLN A 9 -11.09 -44.65 37.21
CA GLN A 9 -9.66 -44.33 37.20
C GLN A 9 -9.29 -43.44 36.01
N VAL A 10 -9.86 -43.69 34.83
CA VAL A 10 -9.68 -42.83 33.66
C VAL A 10 -10.24 -41.43 33.92
N TYR A 11 -11.42 -41.35 34.54
CA TYR A 11 -12.07 -40.07 34.86
C TYR A 11 -11.26 -39.24 35.87
N SER A 12 -10.74 -39.84 36.93
CA SER A 12 -9.93 -39.13 37.94
C SER A 12 -8.55 -38.70 37.44
N MET A 13 -7.91 -39.51 36.58
CA MET A 13 -6.68 -39.11 35.88
C MET A 13 -6.96 -37.96 34.90
N TRP A 14 -8.06 -38.01 34.16
CA TRP A 14 -8.49 -36.94 33.25
C TRP A 14 -8.75 -35.63 33.99
N LEU A 15 -9.42 -35.68 35.14
CA LEU A 15 -9.67 -34.50 35.99
C LEU A 15 -8.37 -33.86 36.47
N SER A 16 -7.40 -34.70 36.86
CA SER A 16 -6.09 -34.27 37.33
C SER A 16 -5.25 -33.62 36.23
N VAL A 17 -5.26 -34.19 35.02
CA VAL A 17 -4.59 -33.63 33.83
C VAL A 17 -5.25 -32.31 33.42
N ARG A 18 -6.59 -32.25 33.43
CA ARG A 18 -7.31 -31.02 33.12
C ARG A 18 -7.00 -29.90 34.11
N ALA A 19 -6.98 -30.20 35.41
CA ALA A 19 -6.70 -29.22 36.44
C ALA A 19 -5.24 -28.75 36.46
N LYS A 20 -4.28 -29.67 36.26
CA LYS A 20 -2.84 -29.35 36.38
C LYS A 20 -2.17 -28.91 35.09
N ALA A 21 -2.66 -29.34 33.93
CA ALA A 21 -2.03 -29.05 32.65
C ALA A 21 -2.91 -28.15 31.77
N ILE A 22 -4.18 -28.51 31.56
CA ILE A 22 -5.04 -27.78 30.61
C ILE A 22 -5.40 -26.40 31.14
N ALA A 23 -5.85 -26.30 32.39
CA ALA A 23 -6.25 -25.02 32.99
C ALA A 23 -5.13 -23.95 33.00
N PRO A 24 -3.91 -24.22 33.49
CA PRO A 24 -2.84 -23.21 33.47
C PRO A 24 -2.35 -22.90 32.05
N THR A 25 -2.30 -23.88 31.16
CA THR A 25 -1.91 -23.64 29.76
C THR A 25 -2.88 -22.69 29.08
N LEU A 26 -4.19 -22.92 29.27
CA LEU A 26 -5.22 -22.06 28.70
C LEU A 26 -5.18 -20.65 29.29
N GLN A 27 -4.90 -20.52 30.59
CA GLN A 27 -4.70 -19.22 31.23
C GLN A 27 -3.52 -18.46 30.62
N VAL A 28 -2.38 -19.11 30.39
CA VAL A 28 -1.21 -18.47 29.75
C VAL A 28 -1.55 -18.00 28.34
N VAL A 29 -2.25 -18.82 27.55
CA VAL A 29 -2.70 -18.43 26.20
C VAL A 29 -3.65 -17.23 26.24
N VAL A 30 -4.60 -17.20 27.18
CA VAL A 30 -5.52 -16.07 27.36
C VAL A 30 -4.76 -14.81 27.75
N TRP A 31 -3.80 -14.90 28.67
CA TRP A 31 -2.96 -13.77 29.05
C TRP A 31 -2.13 -13.24 27.88
N MET A 32 -1.52 -14.12 27.09
CA MET A 32 -0.79 -13.72 25.88
C MET A 32 -1.71 -13.03 24.86
N CYS A 33 -2.91 -13.57 24.65
CA CYS A 33 -3.91 -12.99 23.75
C CYS A 33 -4.38 -11.60 24.23
N MET A 34 -4.60 -11.44 25.54
CA MET A 34 -4.92 -10.15 26.15
C MET A 34 -3.81 -9.13 25.92
N VAL A 35 -2.55 -9.51 26.17
CA VAL A 35 -1.39 -8.62 25.96
C VAL A 35 -1.27 -8.20 24.49
N MET A 36 -1.37 -9.15 23.56
CA MET A 36 -1.33 -8.86 22.12
C MET A 36 -2.47 -7.93 21.69
N SER A 37 -3.68 -8.17 22.19
CA SER A 37 -4.84 -7.34 21.88
C SER A 37 -4.67 -5.91 22.40
N VAL A 38 -4.17 -5.75 23.63
CA VAL A 38 -3.88 -4.43 24.21
C VAL A 38 -2.82 -3.70 23.41
N MET A 39 -1.72 -4.38 23.04
CA MET A 39 -0.65 -3.79 22.23
C MET A 39 -1.17 -3.26 20.89
N LEU A 40 -1.98 -4.05 20.16
CA LEU A 40 -2.58 -3.62 18.89
C LEU A 40 -3.52 -2.42 19.06
N VAL A 41 -4.32 -2.39 20.12
CA VAL A 41 -5.21 -1.25 20.41
C VAL A 41 -4.40 0.00 20.74
N VAL A 42 -3.32 -0.12 21.51
CA VAL A 42 -2.42 1.00 21.81
C VAL A 42 -1.79 1.57 20.54
N GLU A 43 -1.30 0.72 19.65
CA GLU A 43 -0.74 1.16 18.36
C GLU A 43 -1.79 1.85 17.48
N ALA A 44 -2.97 1.25 17.33
CA ALA A 44 -4.05 1.81 16.52
C ALA A 44 -4.55 3.16 17.09
N THR A 45 -4.72 3.25 18.41
CA THR A 45 -5.14 4.49 19.08
C THR A 45 -4.06 5.57 18.99
N TYR A 46 -2.78 5.21 19.12
CA TYR A 46 -1.67 6.15 18.92
C TYR A 46 -1.69 6.73 17.49
N MET A 47 -1.77 5.88 16.46
CA MET A 47 -1.84 6.35 15.06
C MET A 47 -3.08 7.21 14.80
N ALA A 48 -4.23 6.87 15.39
CA ALA A 48 -5.45 7.66 15.29
C ALA A 48 -5.32 9.03 15.98
N LEU A 49 -4.75 9.09 17.19
CA LEU A 49 -4.52 10.33 17.94
C LEU A 49 -3.52 11.24 17.22
N VAL A 50 -2.42 10.69 16.70
CA VAL A 50 -1.45 11.45 15.90
C VAL A 50 -2.12 12.00 14.64
N SER A 51 -2.84 11.17 13.89
CA SER A 51 -3.53 11.59 12.67
C SER A 51 -4.59 12.67 12.94
N LEU A 52 -5.34 12.53 14.04
CA LEU A 52 -6.32 13.52 14.47
C LEU A 52 -5.65 14.82 14.91
N GLY A 53 -4.56 14.74 15.68
CA GLY A 53 -3.76 15.89 16.10
C GLY A 53 -3.21 16.67 14.90
N VAL A 54 -2.58 15.98 13.95
CA VAL A 54 -2.07 16.55 12.70
C VAL A 54 -3.20 17.22 11.91
N LYS A 55 -4.37 16.58 11.85
CA LYS A 55 -5.55 17.11 11.16
C LYS A 55 -6.13 18.36 11.84
N ILE A 56 -6.19 18.41 13.17
CA ILE A 56 -6.68 19.57 13.95
C ILE A 56 -5.70 20.74 13.85
N ILE A 57 -4.40 20.46 13.96
CA ILE A 57 -3.34 21.49 13.88
C ILE A 57 -3.19 22.00 12.43
N GLY A 58 -3.78 21.30 11.45
CA GLY A 58 -3.71 21.69 10.05
C GLY A 58 -2.29 21.56 9.48
N TRP A 59 -1.42 20.80 10.15
CA TRP A 59 -0.10 20.42 9.65
C TRP A 59 -0.29 19.43 8.51
N ARG A 60 -0.69 19.94 7.34
CA ARG A 60 -0.40 19.21 6.12
C ARG A 60 1.13 19.07 6.08
N PRO A 61 1.69 17.91 5.75
CA PRO A 61 3.10 17.82 5.39
C PRO A 61 3.28 18.72 4.17
N ASP A 62 3.57 19.99 4.43
CA ASP A 62 3.69 21.02 3.43
C ASP A 62 4.98 20.73 2.68
N LYS A 63 4.80 20.37 1.41
CA LYS A 63 5.78 20.17 0.34
C LYS A 63 7.22 20.55 0.71
N GLN A 64 7.92 19.70 1.45
CA GLN A 64 9.38 19.76 1.54
C GLN A 64 10.01 18.97 0.39
N TYR A 65 9.54 19.22 -0.84
CA TYR A 65 10.42 19.08 -1.99
C TYR A 65 11.01 20.46 -2.21
N LYS A 66 12.27 20.65 -1.83
CA LYS A 66 13.07 21.79 -2.29
C LYS A 66 13.12 21.70 -3.80
N TRP A 67 12.17 22.35 -4.47
CA TRP A 67 12.19 22.57 -5.91
C TRP A 67 13.23 23.62 -6.20
N GLU A 68 14.49 23.20 -6.33
CA GLU A 68 15.44 23.98 -7.11
C GLU A 68 15.13 23.69 -8.57
N ALA A 69 14.90 24.73 -9.36
CA ALA A 69 14.79 24.58 -10.81
C ALA A 69 16.06 23.87 -11.29
N ILE A 70 15.89 22.77 -12.04
CA ILE A 70 16.99 22.08 -12.70
C ILE A 70 17.76 23.17 -13.45
N ARG A 71 19.03 23.40 -13.05
CA ARG A 71 19.86 24.44 -13.67
C ARG A 71 19.97 24.13 -15.16
N GLU A 72 19.84 25.16 -15.97
CA GLU A 72 19.90 25.05 -17.42
C GLU A 72 21.25 24.44 -17.82
N ASP A 73 21.26 23.17 -18.24
CA ASP A 73 22.38 22.64 -19.00
C ASP A 73 22.37 23.29 -20.39
N GLU A 74 23.48 23.93 -20.73
CA GLU A 74 23.64 24.91 -21.83
C GLU A 74 23.41 24.38 -23.26
N GLU A 75 22.96 23.14 -23.48
CA GLU A 75 23.05 22.51 -24.82
C GLU A 75 21.77 22.01 -25.51
N LYS A 76 20.54 22.05 -24.98
CA LYS A 76 19.37 21.64 -25.80
C LYS A 76 17.98 22.11 -25.32
N GLY A 77 17.41 23.08 -26.06
CA GLY A 77 16.02 23.04 -26.54
C GLY A 77 14.87 23.47 -25.61
N SER A 78 14.61 24.79 -25.59
CA SER A 78 13.52 25.51 -24.88
C SER A 78 13.70 25.60 -23.37
N SER A 79 14.21 26.75 -22.94
CA SER A 79 14.75 27.12 -21.62
C SER A 79 13.80 26.92 -20.41
N ALA A 80 12.50 26.69 -20.59
CA ALA A 80 11.56 26.65 -19.47
C ALA A 80 11.23 25.25 -18.90
N TYR A 81 11.31 24.17 -19.69
CA TYR A 81 10.82 22.84 -19.28
C TYR A 81 11.60 21.68 -19.93
N PRO A 82 12.44 20.92 -19.18
CA PRO A 82 13.08 19.71 -19.70
C PRO A 82 12.07 18.59 -20.01
N MET A 83 12.51 17.56 -20.73
CA MET A 83 11.75 16.32 -20.83
C MET A 83 11.78 15.60 -19.48
N VAL A 84 10.62 15.26 -18.90
CA VAL A 84 10.53 14.60 -17.60
C VAL A 84 9.74 13.30 -17.70
N LEU A 85 10.29 12.24 -17.10
CA LEU A 85 9.63 10.95 -16.90
C LEU A 85 9.14 10.86 -15.45
N VAL A 86 7.84 10.70 -15.26
CA VAL A 86 7.21 10.47 -13.94
C VAL A 86 6.89 8.99 -13.82
N GLN A 87 7.60 8.30 -12.93
CA GLN A 87 7.35 6.88 -12.66
C GLN A 87 6.48 6.70 -11.41
N ILE A 88 5.39 5.95 -11.55
CA ILE A 88 4.44 5.63 -10.49
C ILE A 88 4.49 4.12 -10.23
N PRO A 89 5.26 3.64 -9.25
CA PRO A 89 5.23 2.23 -8.84
C PRO A 89 3.93 1.94 -8.08
N MET A 90 3.26 0.83 -8.41
CA MET A 90 2.02 0.38 -7.77
C MET A 90 2.06 -1.13 -7.52
N TYR A 91 1.61 -1.56 -6.34
CA TYR A 91 1.45 -2.98 -5.98
C TYR A 91 0.20 -3.18 -5.12
N ASN A 92 -0.86 -3.74 -5.71
CA ASN A 92 -2.15 -4.03 -5.07
C ASN A 92 -2.86 -2.82 -4.40
N GLU A 93 -2.64 -1.58 -4.86
CA GLU A 93 -3.20 -0.36 -4.24
C GLU A 93 -4.49 0.15 -4.92
N ILE A 94 -5.60 -0.57 -4.74
CA ILE A 94 -6.89 -0.24 -5.39
C ILE A 94 -7.55 1.06 -4.90
N GLU A 95 -7.26 1.53 -3.70
CA GLU A 95 -7.88 2.76 -3.18
C GLU A 95 -7.14 4.01 -3.65
N VAL A 96 -5.86 3.88 -4.03
CA VAL A 96 -4.96 5.01 -4.27
C VAL A 96 -4.61 5.19 -5.74
N TYR A 97 -4.71 4.14 -6.58
CA TYR A 97 -4.29 4.21 -7.99
C TYR A 97 -4.93 5.38 -8.77
N LYS A 98 -6.22 5.68 -8.54
CA LYS A 98 -6.91 6.82 -9.20
C LYS A 98 -6.34 8.17 -8.78
N LEU A 99 -6.04 8.34 -7.49
CA LEU A 99 -5.49 9.58 -6.96
C LEU A 99 -4.07 9.81 -7.48
N SER A 100 -3.25 8.76 -7.52
CA SER A 100 -1.88 8.83 -8.02
C SER A 100 -1.82 9.15 -9.51
N ILE A 101 -2.58 8.43 -10.35
CA ILE A 101 -2.64 8.67 -11.79
C ILE A 101 -3.23 10.05 -12.08
N GLY A 102 -4.33 10.41 -11.41
CA GLY A 102 -4.97 11.73 -11.55
C GLY A 102 -4.05 12.88 -11.16
N ALA A 103 -3.27 12.73 -10.08
CA ALA A 103 -2.30 13.74 -9.65
C ALA A 103 -1.16 13.90 -10.66
N ALA A 104 -0.67 12.81 -11.24
CA ALA A 104 0.38 12.86 -12.27
C ALA A 104 -0.14 13.49 -13.57
N CYS A 105 -1.34 13.14 -14.01
CA CYS A 105 -1.98 13.76 -15.18
C CYS A 105 -2.33 15.24 -14.94
N GLY A 106 -2.53 15.64 -13.67
CA GLY A 106 -2.79 17.02 -13.26
C GLY A 106 -1.53 17.89 -13.09
N LEU A 107 -0.34 17.36 -13.41
CA LEU A 107 0.89 18.16 -13.38
C LEU A 107 0.84 19.23 -14.47
N THR A 108 1.11 20.49 -14.09
CA THR A 108 1.25 21.60 -15.03
C THR A 108 2.60 21.51 -15.74
N TRP A 109 2.69 20.61 -16.72
CA TRP A 109 3.85 20.44 -17.61
C TRP A 109 3.36 20.33 -19.06
N PRO A 110 4.11 20.84 -20.05
CA PRO A 110 3.73 20.65 -21.45
C PRO A 110 3.55 19.15 -21.78
N SER A 111 2.39 18.77 -22.35
CA SER A 111 2.06 17.36 -22.67
C SER A 111 3.01 16.71 -23.69
N ASP A 112 3.76 17.51 -24.45
CA ASP A 112 4.82 17.06 -25.36
C ASP A 112 6.16 16.78 -24.64
N ARG A 113 6.27 17.17 -23.36
CA ARG A 113 7.50 17.08 -22.56
C ARG A 113 7.38 16.31 -21.25
N ILE A 114 6.21 15.74 -20.97
CA ILE A 114 5.98 14.89 -19.80
C ILE A 114 5.59 13.49 -20.26
N ILE A 115 6.21 12.50 -19.63
CA ILE A 115 6.06 11.10 -19.94
C ILE A 115 5.69 10.42 -18.61
N ILE A 116 4.47 9.89 -18.48
CA ILE A 116 4.00 9.25 -17.23
C ILE A 116 4.04 7.73 -17.40
N GLN A 117 4.86 7.05 -16.60
CA GLN A 117 5.01 5.60 -16.60
C GLN A 117 4.44 5.01 -15.31
N VAL A 118 3.41 4.17 -15.44
CA VAL A 118 2.87 3.40 -14.31
C VAL A 118 3.52 2.03 -14.30
N LEU A 119 4.28 1.72 -13.24
CA LEU A 119 4.89 0.42 -13.02
C LEU A 119 4.00 -0.40 -12.09
N ASP A 120 3.13 -1.21 -12.68
CA ASP A 120 2.21 -2.08 -11.95
C ASP A 120 2.77 -3.50 -11.84
N ASP A 121 3.19 -3.88 -10.63
CA ASP A 121 3.66 -5.24 -10.29
C ASP A 121 2.58 -6.05 -9.52
N SER A 122 1.34 -5.57 -9.51
CA SER A 122 0.23 -6.24 -8.82
C SER A 122 0.06 -7.68 -9.31
N THR A 123 -0.28 -8.59 -8.41
CA THR A 123 -0.57 -9.99 -8.78
C THR A 123 -2.07 -10.19 -9.06
N ASP A 124 -2.93 -9.30 -8.56
CA ASP A 124 -4.38 -9.39 -8.73
C ASP A 124 -4.84 -8.94 -10.14
N PRO A 125 -5.52 -9.81 -10.92
CA PRO A 125 -6.04 -9.46 -12.25
C PRO A 125 -7.15 -8.39 -12.23
N LEU A 126 -7.90 -8.23 -11.12
CA LEU A 126 -8.90 -7.17 -10.99
C LEU A 126 -8.22 -5.80 -10.95
N ILE A 127 -7.15 -5.68 -10.15
CA ILE A 127 -6.38 -4.44 -10.00
C ILE A 127 -5.76 -4.04 -11.35
N LYS A 128 -5.19 -5.00 -12.09
CA LYS A 128 -4.68 -4.76 -13.45
C LYS A 128 -5.72 -4.20 -14.40
N ARG A 129 -6.97 -4.69 -14.32
CA ARG A 129 -8.08 -4.20 -15.15
C ARG A 129 -8.49 -2.78 -14.77
N TYR A 130 -8.57 -2.48 -13.48
CA TYR A 130 -8.89 -1.15 -13.00
C TYR A 130 -7.87 -0.11 -13.46
N ILE A 131 -6.57 -0.40 -13.30
CA ILE A 131 -5.49 0.48 -13.74
C ILE A 131 -5.56 0.72 -15.26
N ARG A 132 -5.77 -0.34 -16.05
CA ARG A 132 -5.90 -0.23 -17.50
C ARG A 132 -7.06 0.67 -17.91
N ASN A 133 -8.22 0.54 -17.26
CA ASN A 133 -9.38 1.36 -17.55
C ASN A 133 -9.12 2.84 -17.26
N GLU A 134 -8.50 3.15 -16.11
CA GLU A 134 -8.14 4.55 -15.79
C GLU A 134 -7.11 5.12 -16.75
N LEU A 135 -6.10 4.34 -17.14
CA LEU A 135 -5.11 4.78 -18.13
C LEU A 135 -5.75 5.03 -19.50
N SER A 136 -6.70 4.20 -19.92
CA SER A 136 -7.43 4.40 -21.19
C SER A 136 -8.37 5.62 -21.17
N PHE A 137 -8.83 6.01 -19.98
CA PHE A 137 -9.67 7.19 -19.80
C PHE A 137 -8.84 8.47 -19.68
N ALA A 138 -7.71 8.42 -18.97
CA ALA A 138 -6.84 9.56 -18.71
C ALA A 138 -5.90 9.90 -19.89
N LEU A 139 -5.57 8.92 -20.73
CA LEU A 139 -4.72 9.10 -21.90
C LEU A 139 -5.57 8.87 -23.15
N VAL A 140 -5.85 9.93 -23.91
CA VAL A 140 -6.40 9.82 -25.28
C VAL A 140 -5.26 9.34 -26.18
N GLY A 141 -4.97 8.04 -26.11
CA GLY A 141 -3.92 7.36 -26.86
C GLY A 141 -3.76 5.92 -26.40
N ASP A 142 -3.55 4.99 -27.35
CA ASP A 142 -3.54 3.55 -27.11
C ASP A 142 -2.63 3.11 -25.95
N VAL A 143 -3.20 2.39 -24.99
CA VAL A 143 -2.49 1.74 -23.88
C VAL A 143 -1.68 0.56 -24.43
N LYS A 144 -0.44 0.80 -24.85
CA LYS A 144 0.51 -0.27 -25.16
C LYS A 144 1.10 -0.83 -23.87
N THR A 145 0.63 -2.01 -23.46
CA THR A 145 1.34 -2.82 -22.45
C THR A 145 2.44 -3.62 -23.13
N SER A 146 3.65 -3.07 -23.14
CA SER A 146 4.84 -3.77 -23.63
C SER A 146 5.57 -4.46 -22.48
N PRO A 147 5.81 -5.78 -22.53
CA PRO A 147 6.88 -6.38 -21.76
C PRO A 147 8.19 -5.99 -22.44
N LEU A 148 9.01 -5.23 -21.74
CA LEU A 148 10.28 -4.68 -22.21
C LEU A 148 10.19 -3.50 -23.20
N ALA A 149 11.12 -2.59 -22.95
CA ALA A 149 11.31 -1.30 -23.58
C ALA A 149 11.60 -1.41 -25.08
N SER A 150 10.81 -0.68 -25.87
CA SER A 150 11.27 0.11 -27.00
C SER A 150 10.07 0.89 -27.54
N ASP A 151 10.18 2.22 -27.52
CA ASP A 151 9.34 3.19 -28.21
C ASP A 151 7.86 3.31 -27.80
N THR A 152 7.60 4.17 -26.82
CA THR A 152 6.25 4.69 -26.57
C THR A 152 6.31 6.13 -26.02
N ASN A 153 6.10 7.11 -26.91
CA ASN A 153 5.73 8.47 -26.51
C ASN A 153 4.22 8.50 -26.27
N TRP A 154 3.80 8.74 -25.03
CA TRP A 154 2.39 8.94 -24.67
C TRP A 154 2.17 10.44 -24.43
N LYS A 155 1.04 10.97 -24.89
CA LYS A 155 0.63 12.35 -24.63
C LYS A 155 -0.57 12.32 -23.69
N CYS A 156 -0.49 13.07 -22.58
CA CYS A 156 -1.67 13.36 -21.78
C CYS A 156 -2.62 14.24 -22.61
N ALA A 157 -3.89 13.82 -22.72
CA ALA A 157 -4.92 14.66 -23.32
C ALA A 157 -5.13 15.88 -22.43
N GLY A 158 -5.02 17.07 -23.03
CA GLY A 158 -5.27 18.32 -22.32
C GLY A 158 -6.69 18.35 -21.76
N LEU A 159 -6.80 18.76 -20.50
CA LEU A 159 -7.96 19.51 -20.03
C LEU A 159 -7.88 20.94 -20.57
#